data_AF-A0A180FHM8-F1
#
_entry.id   AF-A0A180FHM8-F1
#
_cell.length_a   1.000
_cell.length_b   1.000
_cell.length_c   1.000
_cell.angle_alpha   90.00
_cell.angle_beta   90.00
_cell.angle_gamma   90.00
#
_symmetry.space_group_name_H-M   'P 1'
#
loop_
_entity.id
_entity.type
_entity.pdbx_description
1 polymer ?
#
loop_
_entity_poly.entity_id
_entity_poly.type
_entity_poly.pdbx_seq_one_letter_code
_entity_poly.pdbx_strand_id
1 'polypeptide(L)'
;MPKPAPEQQPVTEYQTKRGGKVEFRLYNSPSSKRFRKPAGAIGCEFFMGMGEHLTPDQCTKHSLITKSFFTVEFDRAVWGKMHIAYFRWYSAKGKAGPWSPPYFFVPM
;
A
#
# COMPACT_ATOMS: atom_id res chain seq x y z
N MET A 1 -26.69 4.89 9.97
CA MET A 1 -26.60 4.39 8.57
C MET A 1 -25.27 3.71 8.34
N PRO A 2 -25.21 2.55 7.66
CA PRO A 2 -23.95 1.91 7.29
C PRO A 2 -23.20 2.76 6.26
N LYS A 3 -21.90 2.99 6.44
CA LYS A 3 -21.09 3.76 5.48
C LYS A 3 -20.77 2.90 4.23
N PRO A 4 -20.80 3.49 3.02
CA PRO A 4 -20.44 2.81 1.78
C PRO A 4 -18.94 2.45 1.76
N ALA A 5 -18.55 1.63 0.77
CA ALA A 5 -17.13 1.31 0.54
C ALA A 5 -16.36 2.59 0.15
N PRO A 6 -15.07 2.69 0.51
CA PRO A 6 -14.26 3.83 0.09
C PRO A 6 -14.14 3.89 -1.44
N GLU A 7 -14.54 5.03 -2.01
CA GLU A 7 -14.41 5.31 -3.45
C GLU A 7 -13.04 5.95 -3.77
N GLN A 8 -12.37 6.48 -2.75
CA GLN A 8 -11.03 7.06 -2.89
C GLN A 8 -9.99 5.96 -3.02
N GLN A 9 -8.95 6.20 -3.81
CA GLN A 9 -7.74 5.37 -3.82
C GLN A 9 -6.81 5.81 -2.68
N PRO A 10 -6.04 4.88 -2.08
CA PRO A 10 -4.96 5.27 -1.18
C PRO A 10 -3.90 6.06 -1.93
N VAL A 11 -3.44 7.15 -1.32
CA VAL A 11 -2.22 7.84 -1.73
C VAL A 11 -1.10 7.34 -0.84
N THR A 12 -0.02 6.86 -1.44
CA THR A 12 1.12 6.29 -0.71
C THR A 12 2.36 7.16 -0.89
N GLU A 13 3.04 7.45 0.22
CA GLU A 13 4.44 7.85 0.22
C GLU A 13 5.27 6.70 0.78
N TYR A 14 6.49 6.54 0.29
CA TYR A 14 7.43 5.59 0.84
C TYR A 14 8.79 6.23 1.12
N GLN A 15 9.50 5.67 2.09
CA GLN A 15 10.87 6.03 2.41
C GLN A 15 11.70 4.77 2.58
N THR A 16 12.75 4.65 1.77
CA THR A 16 13.75 3.60 1.90
C THR A 16 14.73 3.98 3.01
N LYS A 17 15.06 3.01 3.87
CA LYS A 17 15.96 3.15 5.00
C LYS A 17 17.02 2.08 4.91
N ARG A 18 18.23 2.40 5.40
CA ARG A 18 19.35 1.46 5.47
C ARG A 18 18.93 0.14 6.10
N GLY A 19 19.46 -0.95 5.55
CA GLY A 19 19.19 -2.29 6.05
C GLY A 19 17.94 -2.93 5.44
N GLY A 20 17.52 -2.50 4.25
CA GLY A 20 16.41 -3.12 3.52
C GLY A 20 15.05 -2.79 4.11
N LYS A 21 14.89 -1.68 4.83
CA LYS A 21 13.61 -1.29 5.43
C LYS A 21 12.93 -0.28 4.52
N VAL A 22 11.68 -0.51 4.16
CA VAL A 22 10.85 0.48 3.43
C VAL A 22 9.66 0.83 4.29
N GLU A 23 9.55 2.11 4.65
CA GLU A 23 8.39 2.64 5.35
C GLU A 23 7.37 3.14 4.35
N PHE A 24 6.11 2.75 4.53
CA PHE A 24 4.98 3.20 3.75
C PHE A 24 4.04 4.02 4.62
N ARG A 25 3.57 5.14 4.08
CA ARG A 25 2.62 6.06 4.69
C ARG A 25 1.43 6.21 3.77
N LEU A 26 0.24 5.99 4.31
CA LEU A 26 -1.02 5.96 3.55
C LEU A 26 -1.89 7.16 3.92
N TYR A 27 -2.37 7.85 2.89
CA TYR A 27 -3.22 9.04 2.99
C TYR A 27 -4.51 8.84 2.20
N ASN A 28 -5.58 9.46 2.67
CA ASN A 28 -6.87 9.44 1.97
C ASN A 28 -6.97 10.47 0.83
N SER A 29 -6.12 11.51 0.84
CA SER A 29 -6.15 12.57 -0.17
C SER A 29 -4.74 13.15 -0.35
N PRO A 30 -4.33 13.50 -1.58
CA PRO A 30 -3.09 14.23 -1.82
C PRO A 30 -3.05 15.58 -1.10
N SER A 31 -4.21 16.23 -0.91
CA SER A 31 -4.32 17.55 -0.29
C SER A 31 -4.26 17.51 1.25
N SER A 32 -4.31 16.33 1.86
CA SER A 32 -4.32 16.16 3.31
C SER A 32 -3.15 15.30 3.75
N LYS A 33 -2.13 15.91 4.37
CA LYS A 33 -0.99 15.21 4.98
C LYS A 33 -1.35 14.47 6.29
N ARG A 34 -2.63 14.32 6.63
CA ARG A 34 -3.06 13.55 7.80
C ARG A 34 -3.07 12.06 7.43
N PHE A 35 -2.25 11.27 8.13
CA PHE A 35 -2.21 9.80 8.06
C PHE A 35 -3.53 9.18 8.52
N ARG A 36 -4.56 9.19 7.67
CA ARG A 36 -5.88 8.68 8.02
C ARG A 36 -6.48 7.94 6.84
N LYS A 37 -7.15 6.83 7.17
CA LYS A 37 -8.01 6.11 6.26
C LYS A 37 -9.31 6.91 6.02
N PRO A 38 -9.98 6.73 4.87
CA PRO A 38 -11.32 7.24 4.67
C PRO A 38 -12.31 6.66 5.68
N ALA A 39 -13.43 7.36 5.85
CA ALA A 39 -14.53 6.86 6.65
C ALA A 39 -15.06 5.53 6.07
N GLY A 40 -15.20 4.50 6.91
CA GLY A 40 -15.67 3.17 6.48
C GLY A 40 -14.56 2.18 6.10
N ALA A 41 -13.32 2.65 5.91
CA ALA A 41 -12.17 1.77 5.76
C ALA A 41 -11.69 1.23 7.11
N ILE A 42 -11.53 -0.09 7.22
CA ILE A 42 -10.92 -0.77 8.37
C ILE A 42 -9.44 -1.08 8.14
N GLY A 43 -8.98 -1.08 6.89
CA GLY A 43 -7.59 -1.35 6.53
C GLY A 43 -7.31 -0.98 5.09
N CYS A 44 -6.10 -1.29 4.65
CA CYS A 44 -5.64 -1.18 3.28
C CYS A 44 -5.05 -2.53 2.85
N GLU A 45 -5.55 -3.11 1.77
CA GLU A 45 -4.85 -4.21 1.14
C GLU A 45 -3.59 -3.66 0.48
N PHE A 46 -2.49 -4.38 0.66
CA PHE A 46 -1.16 -4.09 0.17
C PHE A 46 -0.67 -5.31 -0.60
N PHE A 47 -0.53 -5.14 -1.91
CA PHE A 47 -0.06 -6.18 -2.82
C PHE A 47 1.28 -5.74 -3.38
N MET A 48 2.28 -6.62 -3.39
CA MET A 48 3.64 -6.29 -3.81
C MET A 48 4.31 -7.45 -4.53
N GLY A 49 5.09 -7.11 -5.56
CA GLY A 49 5.96 -8.04 -6.26
C GLY A 49 7.27 -7.38 -6.68
N MET A 50 8.20 -8.19 -7.17
CA MET A 50 9.48 -7.74 -7.73
C MET A 50 9.36 -7.63 -9.24
N GLY A 51 9.75 -6.48 -9.81
CA GLY A 51 9.60 -6.17 -11.24
C GLY A 51 8.70 -4.95 -11.50
N GLU A 52 8.50 -4.63 -12.78
CA GLU A 52 7.83 -3.40 -13.22
C GLU A 52 6.48 -3.62 -13.94
N HIS A 53 6.21 -4.84 -14.41
CA HIS A 53 5.05 -5.14 -15.27
C HIS A 53 4.09 -6.15 -14.64
N LEU A 54 4.02 -6.20 -13.30
CA LEU A 54 3.09 -7.08 -12.60
C LEU A 54 1.75 -6.38 -12.41
N THR A 55 0.64 -7.08 -12.66
CA THR A 55 -0.68 -6.65 -12.17
C THR A 55 -0.82 -6.99 -10.67
N PRO A 56 -1.82 -6.45 -9.96
CA PRO A 56 -2.07 -6.82 -8.56
C PRO A 56 -2.16 -8.34 -8.36
N ASP A 57 -2.84 -9.06 -9.24
CA ASP A 57 -3.02 -10.52 -9.11
C ASP A 57 -1.74 -11.33 -9.35
N GLN A 58 -0.71 -10.72 -9.96
CA GLN A 58 0.61 -11.31 -10.17
C GLN A 58 1.59 -11.01 -9.04
N CYS A 59 1.20 -10.18 -8.07
CA CYS A 59 2.01 -9.90 -6.89
C CYS A 59 2.14 -11.15 -6.01
N THR A 60 3.31 -11.35 -5.41
CA THR A 60 3.58 -12.52 -4.56
C THR A 60 3.32 -12.27 -3.09
N LYS A 61 3.29 -11.00 -2.67
CA LYS A 61 3.04 -10.60 -1.28
C LYS A 61 1.71 -9.89 -1.19
N HIS A 62 0.77 -10.47 -0.43
CA HIS A 62 -0.53 -9.87 -0.11
C HIS A 62 -0.65 -9.68 1.39
N SER A 63 -1.09 -8.50 1.84
CA SER A 63 -1.28 -8.21 3.26
C SER A 63 -2.41 -7.21 3.49
N LEU A 64 -3.09 -7.31 4.63
CA LEU A 64 -4.06 -6.31 5.08
C LEU A 64 -3.44 -5.44 6.18
N ILE A 65 -3.21 -4.17 5.87
CA ILE A 65 -2.61 -3.20 6.78
C ILE A 65 -3.70 -2.44 7.53
N THR A 66 -3.73 -2.58 8.85
CA THR A 66 -4.72 -1.91 9.72
C THR A 66 -4.23 -0.56 10.26
N LYS A 67 -2.98 -0.17 10.02
CA LYS A 67 -2.45 1.17 10.34
C LYS A 67 -2.27 1.98 9.07
N SER A 68 -2.29 3.31 9.17
CA SER A 68 -1.98 4.19 8.04
C SER A 68 -0.47 4.40 7.83
N PHE A 69 0.35 3.63 8.55
CA PHE A 69 1.81 3.57 8.38
C PHE A 69 2.30 2.16 8.74
N PHE A 70 3.30 1.66 8.01
CA PHE A 70 3.91 0.36 8.27
C PHE A 70 5.28 0.25 7.62
N THR A 71 6.06 -0.74 8.04
CA THR A 71 7.41 -1.01 7.50
C THR A 71 7.45 -2.41 6.93
N VAL A 72 8.10 -2.57 5.78
CA VAL A 72 8.43 -3.86 5.19
C VAL A 72 9.94 -4.03 5.21
N GLU A 73 10.41 -5.17 5.70
CA GLU A 73 11.82 -5.54 5.68
C GLU A 73 12.08 -6.47 4.49
N PHE A 74 13.18 -6.21 3.78
CA PHE A 74 13.57 -6.91 2.57
C PHE A 74 14.90 -7.64 2.79
N ASP A 75 14.96 -8.88 2.30
CA ASP A 75 16.20 -9.64 2.27
C ASP A 75 17.24 -8.98 1.35
N ARG A 76 18.53 -9.12 1.69
CA ARG A 76 19.64 -8.54 0.90
C ARG A 76 19.65 -9.03 -0.55
N ALA A 77 19.17 -10.24 -0.82
CA ALA A 77 19.11 -10.82 -2.17
C ALA A 77 18.22 -10.05 -3.15
N VAL A 78 17.34 -9.18 -2.65
CA VAL A 78 16.43 -8.36 -3.46
C VAL A 78 16.71 -6.85 -3.37
N TRP A 79 17.76 -6.45 -2.66
CA TRP A 79 18.19 -5.04 -2.64
C TRP A 79 18.65 -4.59 -4.03
N GLY A 80 18.44 -3.31 -4.34
CA GLY A 80 18.77 -2.76 -5.65
C GLY A 80 17.85 -3.21 -6.79
N LYS A 81 16.91 -4.13 -6.53
CA LYS A 81 15.92 -4.59 -7.53
C LYS A 81 14.63 -3.79 -7.42
N MET A 82 14.06 -3.45 -8.56
CA MET A 82 12.78 -2.75 -8.62
C MET A 82 11.66 -3.62 -8.06
N HIS A 83 10.80 -3.01 -7.25
CA HIS A 83 9.57 -3.59 -6.76
C HIS A 83 8.40 -2.71 -7.17
N ILE A 84 7.24 -3.34 -7.30
CA ILE A 84 5.96 -2.70 -7.57
C ILE A 84 5.01 -3.01 -6.42
N ALA A 85 4.23 -2.02 -6.00
CA ALA A 85 3.21 -2.16 -4.98
C ALA A 85 1.89 -1.50 -5.37
N TYR A 86 0.81 -2.10 -4.90
CA TYR A 86 -0.56 -1.65 -5.09
C TYR A 86 -1.27 -1.56 -3.74
N PHE A 87 -2.15 -0.58 -3.62
CA PHE A 87 -2.89 -0.30 -2.41
C PHE A 87 -4.37 -0.12 -2.72
N ARG A 88 -5.27 -0.68 -1.91
CA ARG A 88 -6.70 -0.32 -1.95
C ARG A 88 -7.30 -0.33 -0.56
N TRP A 89 -8.20 0.61 -0.26
CA TRP A 89 -8.89 0.60 1.02
C TRP A 89 -9.85 -0.58 1.12
N TYR A 90 -9.90 -1.17 2.31
CA TYR A 90 -10.76 -2.31 2.61
C TYR A 90 -11.75 -1.95 3.70
N SER A 91 -13.04 -2.23 3.47
CA SER A 91 -14.12 -1.91 4.40
C SER A 91 -14.49 -3.07 5.33
N ALA A 92 -15.15 -2.78 6.46
CA ALA A 92 -15.61 -3.78 7.41
C ALA A 92 -16.58 -4.81 6.81
N LYS A 93 -17.25 -4.44 5.71
CA LYS A 93 -18.22 -5.30 5.01
C LYS A 93 -17.58 -6.20 3.96
N GLY A 94 -16.25 -6.30 3.96
CA GLY A 94 -15.49 -7.10 3.00
C GLY A 94 -15.41 -6.50 1.60
N LYS A 95 -15.86 -5.25 1.40
CA LYS A 95 -15.77 -4.56 0.11
C LYS A 95 -14.43 -3.83 -0.01
N ALA A 96 -13.72 -4.10 -1.09
CA ALA A 96 -12.52 -3.39 -1.50
C ALA A 96 -12.88 -2.17 -2.37
N GLY A 97 -12.16 -1.07 -2.15
CA GLY A 97 -12.18 0.09 -3.02
C GLY A 97 -11.33 -0.10 -4.28
N PRO A 98 -11.19 0.93 -5.12
CA PRO A 98 -10.31 0.88 -6.28
C PRO A 98 -8.84 0.75 -5.88
N TRP A 99 -8.05 0.08 -6.73
CA TRP A 99 -6.59 0.07 -6.62
C TRP A 99 -6.02 1.46 -6.87
N SER A 100 -4.95 1.79 -6.16
CA SER A 100 -4.07 2.90 -6.48
C SER A 100 -3.35 2.65 -7.82
N PRO A 101 -2.74 3.69 -8.42
CA PRO A 101 -1.70 3.49 -9.42
C PRO A 101 -0.55 2.63 -8.86
N PRO A 102 0.28 2.02 -9.73
CA PRO A 102 1.44 1.27 -9.29
C PRO A 102 2.46 2.20 -8.61
N TYR A 103 3.00 1.74 -7.48
CA TYR A 103 4.11 2.38 -6.78
C TYR A 103 5.39 1.59 -7.01
N PHE A 104 6.36 2.21 -7.68
CA PHE A 104 7.67 1.64 -7.91
C PHE A 104 8.66 2.11 -6.86
N PHE A 105 9.47 1.20 -6.32
CA PHE A 105 10.50 1.52 -5.34
C PHE A 105 11.63 0.48 -5.36
N VAL A 106 12.79 0.87 -4.84
CA VAL A 106 13.98 0.01 -4.73
C VAL A 106 14.44 -0.04 -3.27
N PRO A 107 14.37 -1.19 -2.59
CA PRO A 107 14.92 -1.35 -1.24
C PRO A 107 16.45 -1.25 -1.25
N MET A 108 17.01 -0.60 -0.23
CA MET A 108 18.45 -0.29 -0.07
C MET A 108 18.97 -0.60 1.32
#